data_AF-A0A1D7Y2E3-F1
#
_entry.id   AF-A0A1D7Y2E3-F1
#
_cell.length_a   1.000
_cell.length_b   1.000
_cell.length_c   1.000
_cell.angle_alpha   90.00
_cell.angle_beta   90.00
_cell.angle_gamma   90.00
#
_symmetry.space_group_name_H-M   'P 1'
#
loop_
_entity.id
_entity.type
_entity.pdbx_description
1 polymer ?
#
loop_
_entity_poly.entity_id
_entity_poly.type
_entity_poly.pdbx_seq_one_letter_code
_entity_poly.pdbx_strand_id
1 'polypeptide(L)'
;MRLTGVSKLLALIGGFRLGGPAFEPVIGPTVAALTELAPELIAPGHCTGWRAQHTLAAALPDAWVQTSVGTTYTLSAPRAGDA
;
A
#
# COMPACT_ATOMS: atom_id res chain seq x y z
N MET A 1 10.69 2.92 8.65
CA MET A 1 11.30 4.25 8.65
C MET A 1 12.43 4.36 9.67
N ARG A 2 12.18 4.28 10.99
CA ARG A 2 13.25 4.33 12.01
C ARG A 2 14.42 3.34 11.81
N LEU A 3 14.13 2.05 11.62
CA LEU A 3 15.19 1.03 11.41
C LEU A 3 15.94 1.21 10.08
N THR A 4 15.27 1.77 9.08
CA THR A 4 15.81 1.94 7.72
C THR A 4 16.43 3.33 7.51
N GLY A 5 16.27 4.27 8.45
CA GLY A 5 16.60 5.69 8.27
C GLY A 5 15.73 6.46 7.25
N VAL A 6 14.97 5.75 6.41
CA VAL A 6 14.04 6.34 5.42
C VAL A 6 12.91 7.08 6.14
N SER A 7 12.51 8.25 5.64
CA SER A 7 11.45 9.08 6.23
C SER A 7 10.08 8.92 5.56
N LYS A 8 10.05 8.49 4.29
CA LYS A 8 8.82 8.39 3.49
C LYS A 8 8.69 7.03 2.81
N LEU A 9 7.47 6.48 2.82
CA LEU A 9 7.12 5.32 2.00
C LEU A 9 6.62 5.83 0.65
N LEU A 10 7.33 5.54 -0.44
CA LEU A 10 6.88 5.95 -1.77
C LEU A 10 5.71 5.08 -2.25
N ALA A 11 5.93 3.76 -2.31
CA ALA A 11 4.98 2.83 -2.88
C ALA A 11 4.91 1.50 -2.10
N LEU A 12 3.72 0.89 -2.08
CA LEU A 12 3.47 -0.46 -1.58
C LEU A 12 2.74 -1.28 -2.65
N ILE A 13 3.42 -2.28 -3.22
CA ILE A 13 2.94 -3.03 -4.39
C ILE A 13 2.99 -4.52 -4.09
N GLY A 14 1.89 -5.25 -4.36
CA GLY A 14 1.84 -6.71 -4.27
C GLY A 14 0.74 -7.25 -3.35
N GLY A 15 0.93 -8.48 -2.86
CA GLY A 15 -0.06 -9.15 -2.00
C GLY A 15 0.14 -8.86 -0.52
N PHE A 16 -0.90 -8.38 0.15
CA PHE A 16 -0.83 -7.94 1.55
C PHE A 16 -1.31 -9.00 2.56
N ARG A 17 -1.72 -10.19 2.08
CA ARG A 17 -2.17 -11.31 2.92
C ARG A 17 -3.32 -10.91 3.86
N LEU A 18 -4.31 -10.19 3.33
CA LEU A 18 -5.50 -9.73 4.06
C LEU A 18 -6.79 -10.45 3.65
N GLY A 19 -6.69 -11.46 2.78
CA GLY A 19 -7.83 -12.25 2.33
C GLY A 19 -8.25 -13.32 3.35
N GLY A 20 -9.57 -13.52 3.47
CA GLY A 20 -10.18 -14.62 4.22
C GLY A 20 -10.49 -14.30 5.69
N PRO A 21 -11.31 -15.14 6.35
CA PRO A 21 -11.87 -14.84 7.67
C PRO A 21 -10.84 -14.61 8.77
N ALA A 22 -9.71 -15.33 8.71
CA ALA A 22 -8.65 -15.22 9.71
C ALA A 22 -7.97 -13.84 9.73
N PHE A 23 -7.95 -13.13 8.59
CA PHE A 23 -7.29 -11.84 8.46
C PHE A 23 -8.27 -10.65 8.44
N GLU A 24 -9.58 -10.91 8.38
CA GLU A 24 -10.58 -9.85 8.37
C GLU A 24 -10.49 -8.89 9.58
N PRO A 25 -10.25 -9.35 10.82
CA PRO A 25 -10.12 -8.46 11.98
C PRO A 25 -8.95 -7.47 11.88
N VAL A 26 -7.91 -7.78 11.10
CA VAL A 26 -6.72 -6.91 10.96
C VAL A 26 -6.80 -5.95 9.78
N ILE A 27 -7.81 -6.06 8.90
CA ILE A 27 -7.98 -5.13 7.76
C ILE A 27 -8.04 -3.68 8.24
N GLY A 28 -8.93 -3.37 9.19
CA GLY A 28 -9.09 -2.01 9.71
C GLY A 28 -7.81 -1.44 10.32
N PRO A 29 -7.18 -2.15 11.29
CA PRO A 29 -5.91 -1.73 11.86
C PRO A 29 -4.79 -1.55 10.82
N THR A 30 -4.68 -2.46 9.84
CA THR A 30 -3.68 -2.33 8.77
C THR A 30 -3.95 -1.11 7.88
N VAL A 31 -5.20 -0.86 7.48
CA VAL A 31 -5.57 0.30 6.68
C VAL A 31 -5.30 1.61 7.43
N ALA A 32 -5.61 1.66 8.73
CA ALA A 32 -5.32 2.83 9.56
C ALA A 32 -3.81 3.12 9.61
N ALA A 33 -2.98 2.11 9.88
CA ALA A 33 -1.53 2.27 9.90
C ALA A 33 -0.96 2.69 8.52
N LEU A 34 -1.50 2.15 7.42
CA LEU A 34 -1.11 2.56 6.07
C LEU A 34 -1.54 3.99 5.74
N THR A 35 -2.69 4.43 6.28
CA THR A 35 -3.16 5.81 6.15
C THR A 35 -2.23 6.77 6.88
N GLU A 36 -1.79 6.43 8.08
CA GLU A 36 -0.79 7.21 8.83
C GLU A 36 0.57 7.27 8.12
N LEU A 37 0.97 6.19 7.45
CA LEU A 37 2.20 6.15 6.65
C LEU A 37 2.12 6.96 5.36
N ALA A 38 0.91 7.28 4.89
CA ALA A 38 0.63 8.10 3.71
C ALA A 38 1.52 7.80 2.48
N PRO A 39 1.48 6.56 1.95
CA PRO A 39 2.20 6.24 0.71
C PRO A 39 1.62 7.03 -0.47
N GLU A 40 2.46 7.33 -1.47
CA GLU A 40 1.99 7.96 -2.71
C GLU A 40 1.33 6.95 -3.67
N LEU A 41 1.67 5.67 -3.54
CA LEU A 41 1.11 4.60 -4.34
C LEU A 41 0.83 3.36 -3.50
N ILE A 42 -0.37 2.81 -3.61
CA ILE A 42 -0.73 1.51 -3.05
C ILE A 42 -1.43 0.64 -4.11
N ALA A 43 -0.80 -0.48 -4.46
CA ALA A 43 -1.26 -1.39 -5.50
C ALA A 43 -1.48 -2.80 -4.92
N PRO A 44 -2.59 -3.03 -4.18
CA PRO A 44 -2.89 -4.30 -3.54
C PRO A 44 -3.33 -5.37 -4.56
N GLY A 45 -2.66 -6.53 -4.58
CA GLY A 45 -2.99 -7.62 -5.52
C GLY A 45 -2.93 -9.01 -4.90
N HIS A 46 -3.02 -10.04 -5.74
CA HIS A 46 -2.86 -11.45 -5.36
C HIS A 46 -3.74 -11.85 -4.15
N CYS A 47 -3.15 -12.00 -2.97
CA CYS A 47 -3.78 -12.50 -1.75
C CYS A 47 -4.37 -11.40 -0.83
N THR A 48 -4.44 -10.14 -1.29
CA THR A 48 -5.01 -9.06 -0.46
C THR A 48 -6.51 -9.25 -0.19
N GLY A 49 -7.26 -9.82 -1.13
CA GLY A 49 -8.68 -10.12 -0.96
C GLY A 49 -9.60 -8.91 -1.21
N TRP A 50 -10.87 -9.19 -1.51
CA TRP A 50 -11.84 -8.18 -1.95
C TRP A 50 -12.12 -7.10 -0.90
N ARG A 51 -12.47 -7.51 0.33
CA ARG A 51 -12.80 -6.56 1.41
C ARG A 51 -11.65 -5.60 1.70
N ALA A 52 -10.43 -6.11 1.80
CA ALA A 52 -9.26 -5.27 2.05
C ALA A 52 -8.96 -4.32 0.90
N GLN A 53 -9.07 -4.75 -0.36
CA GLN A 53 -8.88 -3.87 -1.51
C GLN A 53 -9.88 -2.70 -1.50
N HIS A 54 -11.15 -2.97 -1.23
CA HIS A 54 -12.19 -1.93 -1.14
C HIS A 54 -11.98 -0.99 0.05
N THR A 55 -11.60 -1.52 1.22
CA THR A 55 -11.31 -0.68 2.39
C THR A 55 -10.09 0.22 2.13
N LEU A 56 -9.06 -0.29 1.47
CA LEU A 56 -7.88 0.51 1.07
C LEU A 56 -8.27 1.59 0.06
N ALA A 57 -9.03 1.24 -0.98
CA ALA A 57 -9.48 2.19 -2.00
C ALA A 57 -10.35 3.32 -1.39
N ALA A 58 -11.19 3.00 -0.41
CA ALA A 58 -12.01 3.99 0.28
C ALA A 58 -11.21 4.91 1.21
N ALA A 59 -10.20 4.39 1.91
CA ALA A 59 -9.39 5.16 2.85
C ALA A 59 -8.27 5.97 2.18
N LEU A 60 -7.75 5.49 1.05
CA LEU A 60 -6.61 6.06 0.33
C LEU A 60 -6.93 6.24 -1.17
N PRO A 61 -7.99 7.00 -1.53
CA PRO A 61 -8.47 7.06 -2.92
C PRO A 61 -7.44 7.64 -3.89
N ASP A 62 -6.59 8.59 -3.44
CA ASP A 62 -5.61 9.25 -4.30
C ASP A 62 -4.34 8.40 -4.52
N ALA A 63 -4.02 7.50 -3.59
CA ALA A 63 -2.85 6.62 -3.68
C ALA A 63 -3.19 5.24 -4.27
N TRP A 64 -4.45 4.82 -4.17
CA TRP A 64 -4.86 3.48 -4.55
C TRP A 64 -4.95 3.31 -6.07
N VAL A 65 -4.37 2.21 -6.55
CA VAL A 65 -4.51 1.80 -7.95
C VAL A 65 -4.84 0.32 -8.05
N GLN A 66 -5.65 -0.02 -9.06
CA GLN A 66 -5.91 -1.41 -9.39
C GLN A 66 -4.68 -2.05 -10.02
N THR A 67 -4.28 -3.21 -9.52
CA THR A 67 -3.18 -4.01 -10.06
C THR A 67 -3.71 -5.20 -10.86
N SER A 68 -3.06 -5.49 -11.98
CA SER A 68 -3.32 -6.67 -12.81
C SER A 68 -2.04 -7.19 -13.45
N VAL A 69 -2.08 -8.41 -14.00
CA VAL A 69 -0.96 -8.96 -14.77
C VAL A 69 -0.64 -8.03 -15.95
N GLY A 70 0.65 -7.69 -16.11
CA GLY A 70 1.12 -6.79 -17.16
C GLY A 70 1.11 -5.30 -16.78
N THR A 71 0.62 -4.93 -15.60
CA THR A 71 0.69 -3.53 -15.13
C THR A 71 2.14 -3.11 -14.93
N THR A 72 2.51 -1.94 -15.45
CA THR A 72 3.83 -1.31 -15.25
C THR A 72 3.68 -0.04 -14.43
N TYR A 73 4.48 0.08 -13.36
CA TYR A 73 4.57 1.27 -12.52
C TYR A 73 5.90 1.96 -12.76
N THR A 74 5.88 3.25 -13.08
CA THR A 74 7.07 4.08 -13.16
C THR A 74 7.09 5.01 -11.97
N LEU A 75 8.13 4.88 -11.13
CA LEU A 75 8.31 5.64 -9.91
C LEU A 75 9.62 6.40 -9.98
N SER A 76 9.63 7.63 -9.48
CA SER A 76 10.84 8.44 -9.33
C SER A 76 10.93 8.97 -7.91
N ALA A 77 12.11 8.92 -7.32
CA ALA A 77 12.42 9.56 -6.05
C ALA A 77 13.70 10.40 -6.22
N PRO A 78 13.81 11.54 -5.53
CA PRO A 78 15.08 12.25 -5.39
C PRO A 78 16.14 11.30 -4.82
N ARG A 79 17.38 11.40 -5.28
CA ARG A 79 18.47 10.66 -4.65
C ARG A 79 18.77 11.31 -3.29
N ALA A 80 19.18 10.48 -2.33
CA ALA A 80 19.70 10.99 -1.07
C ALA A 80 20.94 11.85 -1.37
N GLY A 81 20.83 13.17 -1.20
CA GLY A 81 21.89 14.14 -1.49
C GLY A 81 21.56 15.19 -2.55
N ASP A 82 20.38 15.14 -3.20
CA ASP A 82 19.97 16.14 -4.21
C ASP A 82 19.46 17.48 -3.59
N ALA A 83 20.01 17.89 -2.44
CA ALA A 83 19.68 19.16 -1.75
C ALA A 83 20.89 20.09 -1.67
#